data_AF-A0A9X6TY69-F1
#
_entry.id   AF-A0A9X6TY69-F1
#
_cell.length_a   1.000
_cell.length_b   1.000
_cell.length_c   1.000
_cell.angle_alpha   90.00
_cell.angle_beta   90.00
_cell.angle_gamma   90.00
#
_symmetry.space_group_name_H-M   'P 1'
#
loop_
_entity.id
_entity.type
_entity.pdbx_description
1 polymer ?
#
loop_
_entity_poly.entity_id
_entity_poly.type
_entity_poly.pdbx_seq_one_letter_code
_entity_poly.pdbx_strand_id
1 'polypeptide(L)'
;METHLQQLLNFYEDNISNSKLFIKEKVYALICLSLMILLFFTIILGQHGFKYYVVITILAIITFISFVCLIYRIEGRLGHFKGLTFKQKVSKCVLFVADTKFLMTLNDLKSLRDEKVIKLRQHFQEKGFYNEEHLKVFMDVLEKEYQNRFNISRLSVLISILIPLCTYYIQTIFNFRDAKIDITNSGHIFMLNFIFLEIAVIMCCFYFITSCVLSSLKSTFLLVYSVRKYEVLDLTSLIRELYLECYIEEKQKKEVLIIKGFVKKE
;
A
#
# COMPACT_ATOMS: atom_id res chain seq x y z
N MET A 1 -28.89 13.09 14.65
CA MET A 1 -28.61 11.80 15.31
C MET A 1 -27.71 11.03 14.35
N GLU A 2 -26.47 10.74 14.71
CA GLU A 2 -25.57 9.98 13.83
C GLU A 2 -26.01 8.52 13.76
N THR A 3 -25.97 7.91 12.57
CA THR A 3 -26.26 6.48 12.39
C THR A 3 -25.15 5.64 13.04
N HIS A 4 -25.44 4.40 13.43
CA HIS A 4 -24.42 3.49 13.97
C HIS A 4 -23.23 3.27 13.02
N LEU A 5 -23.49 3.31 11.70
CA LEU A 5 -22.44 3.29 10.68
C LEU A 5 -21.54 4.52 10.76
N GLN A 6 -22.12 5.70 10.93
CA GLN A 6 -21.36 6.95 11.02
C GLN A 6 -20.57 7.04 12.32
N GLN A 7 -21.13 6.55 13.44
CA GLN A 7 -20.39 6.41 14.69
C GLN A 7 -19.19 5.47 14.56
N LEU A 8 -19.34 4.35 13.84
CA LEU A 8 -18.26 3.40 13.58
C LEU A 8 -17.17 4.02 12.69
N LEU A 9 -17.55 4.77 11.65
CA LEU A 9 -16.61 5.48 10.79
C LEU A 9 -15.86 6.57 11.55
N ASN A 10 -16.54 7.36 12.37
CA ASN A 10 -15.92 8.39 13.21
C ASN A 10 -14.95 7.74 14.23
N PHE A 11 -15.37 6.64 14.88
CA PHE A 11 -14.51 5.89 15.78
C PHE A 11 -13.25 5.38 15.08
N TYR A 12 -13.40 4.82 13.88
CA TYR A 12 -12.28 4.34 13.08
C TYR A 12 -11.33 5.49 12.73
N GLU A 13 -11.86 6.60 12.21
CA GLU A 13 -11.06 7.76 11.83
C GLU A 13 -10.27 8.31 13.01
N ASP A 14 -10.88 8.42 14.19
CA ASP A 14 -10.27 9.04 15.35
C ASP A 14 -9.31 8.15 16.15
N ASN A 15 -9.54 6.84 16.17
CA ASN A 15 -8.83 5.93 17.07
C ASN A 15 -7.97 4.87 16.38
N ILE A 16 -8.29 4.55 15.11
CA ILE A 16 -7.72 3.40 14.39
C ILE A 16 -7.02 3.81 13.10
N SER A 17 -7.41 4.94 12.48
CA SER A 17 -6.80 5.38 11.23
C SER A 17 -5.29 5.55 11.37
N ASN A 18 -4.55 5.17 10.33
CA ASN A 18 -3.09 5.32 10.30
C ASN A 18 -2.66 6.75 10.57
N SER A 19 -3.44 7.71 10.07
CA SER A 19 -3.17 9.13 10.23
C SER A 19 -3.24 9.59 11.69
N LYS A 20 -4.13 9.01 12.51
CA LYS A 20 -4.17 9.30 13.96
C LYS A 20 -3.15 8.48 14.73
N LEU A 21 -3.05 7.17 14.42
CA LEU A 21 -2.09 6.27 15.07
C LEU A 21 -0.64 6.73 14.89
N PHE A 22 -0.29 7.34 13.76
CA PHE A 22 1.08 7.73 13.43
C PHE A 22 1.28 9.23 13.31
N ILE A 23 0.50 10.03 14.06
CA ILE A 23 0.53 11.50 13.96
C ILE A 23 1.94 12.11 14.19
N LYS A 24 2.76 11.49 15.06
CA LYS A 24 4.14 11.94 15.35
C LYS A 24 5.13 11.55 14.26
N GLU A 25 4.83 10.48 13.54
CA GLU A 25 5.63 9.95 12.44
C GLU A 25 5.25 10.58 11.09
N LYS A 26 4.15 11.34 11.01
CA LYS A 26 3.71 12.05 9.78
C LYS A 26 4.80 12.89 9.15
N VAL A 27 5.59 13.62 9.95
CA VAL A 27 6.69 14.46 9.43
C VAL A 27 7.72 13.60 8.70
N TYR A 28 8.05 12.42 9.24
CA TYR A 28 8.99 11.49 8.62
C TYR A 28 8.39 10.83 7.38
N ALA A 29 7.10 10.51 7.39
CA ALA A 29 6.39 10.03 6.21
C ALA A 29 6.37 11.08 5.08
N LEU A 30 6.18 12.36 5.41
CA LEU A 30 6.25 13.47 4.45
C LEU A 30 7.66 13.63 3.86
N ILE A 31 8.71 13.47 4.67
CA ILE A 31 10.11 13.46 4.18
C ILE A 31 10.33 12.28 3.23
N CYS A 32 9.81 11.10 3.55
CA CYS A 32 9.92 9.94 2.65
C CYS A 32 9.17 10.17 1.34
N LEU A 33 7.98 10.78 1.37
CA LEU A 33 7.21 11.14 0.19
C LEU A 33 7.97 12.13 -0.70
N SER A 34 8.53 13.19 -0.12
CA SER A 34 9.26 14.20 -0.90
C SER A 34 10.53 13.61 -1.53
N LEU A 35 11.26 12.76 -0.80
CA LEU A 35 12.44 12.05 -1.33
C LEU A 35 12.07 11.10 -2.48
N MET A 36 10.95 10.38 -2.38
CA MET A 36 10.47 9.51 -3.44
C MET A 36 10.05 10.28 -4.69
N ILE A 37 9.34 11.40 -4.52
CA ILE A 37 8.97 12.29 -5.63
C ILE A 37 10.22 12.85 -6.30
N LEU A 38 11.18 13.31 -5.50
CA LEU A 38 12.45 13.84 -5.99
C LEU A 38 13.24 12.76 -6.76
N LEU A 39 13.31 11.53 -6.23
CA LEU A 39 13.97 10.40 -6.88
C LEU A 39 13.31 10.07 -8.23
N PHE A 40 11.99 10.05 -8.27
CA PHE A 40 11.23 9.80 -9.49
C PHE A 40 11.47 10.86 -10.56
N PHE A 41 11.34 12.14 -10.21
CA PHE A 41 11.62 13.24 -11.15
C PHE A 41 13.08 13.25 -11.58
N THR A 42 14.00 12.93 -10.67
CA THR A 42 15.42 12.82 -11.00
C THR A 42 15.57 11.77 -12.10
N ILE A 43 15.12 10.53 -11.87
CA ILE A 43 15.19 9.39 -12.82
C ILE A 43 14.59 9.73 -14.19
N ILE A 44 13.50 10.48 -14.24
CA ILE A 44 12.76 10.79 -15.47
C ILE A 44 13.39 11.93 -16.26
N LEU A 45 13.73 13.02 -15.58
CA LEU A 45 14.07 14.28 -16.23
C LEU A 45 15.57 14.47 -16.44
N GLY A 46 16.40 13.67 -15.77
CA GLY A 46 17.83 13.93 -15.81
C GLY A 46 18.54 13.37 -17.03
N GLN A 47 19.65 14.03 -17.34
CA GLN A 47 20.44 13.77 -18.54
C GLN A 47 21.30 12.52 -18.37
N HIS A 48 21.38 11.70 -19.42
CA HIS A 48 22.18 10.47 -19.42
C HIS A 48 23.69 10.80 -19.35
N GLY A 49 24.30 10.57 -18.19
CA GLY A 49 25.73 10.77 -17.96
C GLY A 49 26.19 10.27 -16.59
N PHE A 50 27.50 9.98 -16.43
CA PHE A 50 28.05 9.37 -15.20
C PHE A 50 27.72 10.15 -13.92
N LYS A 51 27.84 11.48 -13.95
CA LYS A 51 27.51 12.35 -12.80
C LYS A 51 26.06 12.20 -12.36
N TYR A 52 25.15 12.02 -13.31
CA TYR A 52 23.74 11.86 -13.04
C TYR A 52 23.42 10.49 -12.41
N TYR A 53 24.07 9.42 -12.86
CA TYR A 53 23.96 8.12 -12.19
C TYR A 53 24.44 8.16 -10.74
N VAL A 54 25.54 8.85 -10.46
CA VAL A 54 26.03 9.05 -9.08
C VAL A 54 24.99 9.77 -8.21
N VAL A 55 24.34 10.81 -8.73
CA VAL A 55 23.28 11.53 -8.01
C VAL A 55 22.07 10.63 -7.74
N ILE A 56 21.62 9.84 -8.72
CA ILE A 56 20.52 8.87 -8.53
C ILE A 56 20.88 7.88 -7.43
N THR A 57 22.10 7.31 -7.45
CA THR A 57 22.52 6.32 -6.46
C THR A 57 22.53 6.90 -5.05
N ILE A 58 23.09 8.10 -4.87
CA ILE A 58 23.10 8.79 -3.57
C ILE A 58 21.66 9.04 -3.08
N LEU A 59 20.79 9.54 -3.97
CA LEU A 59 19.41 9.84 -3.63
C LEU A 59 18.60 8.57 -3.29
N ALA A 60 18.85 7.47 -3.99
CA ALA A 60 18.25 6.17 -3.70
C ALA A 60 18.68 5.65 -2.31
N ILE A 61 19.96 5.78 -1.95
CA ILE A 61 20.48 5.39 -0.64
C ILE A 61 19.83 6.23 0.47
N ILE A 62 19.75 7.56 0.30
CA ILE A 62 19.11 8.45 1.29
C ILE A 62 17.64 8.10 1.48
N THR A 63 16.92 7.86 0.37
CA THR A 63 15.52 7.43 0.40
C THR A 63 15.35 6.12 1.17
N PHE A 64 16.21 5.13 0.89
CA PHE A 64 16.18 3.84 1.59
C PHE A 64 16.43 3.98 3.10
N ILE A 65 17.46 4.74 3.50
CA ILE A 65 17.76 4.98 4.92
C ILE A 65 16.57 5.65 5.60
N SER A 66 15.97 6.65 4.96
CA SER A 66 14.81 7.37 5.49
C SER A 66 13.62 6.43 5.73
N PHE A 67 13.41 5.49 4.81
CA PHE A 67 12.40 4.45 4.95
C PHE A 67 12.67 3.50 6.11
N VAL A 68 13.90 3.02 6.25
CA VAL A 68 14.30 2.19 7.41
C VAL A 68 14.05 2.94 8.72
N CYS A 69 14.37 4.24 8.77
CA CYS A 69 14.11 5.09 9.94
C CYS A 69 12.60 5.26 10.23
N LEU A 70 11.76 5.40 9.19
CA LEU A 70 10.32 5.50 9.35
C LEU A 70 9.73 4.21 9.95
N ILE A 71 10.11 3.05 9.42
CA ILE A 71 9.67 1.75 9.96
C ILE A 71 10.16 1.55 11.38
N TYR A 72 11.40 1.92 11.68
CA TYR A 72 11.94 1.85 13.03
C TYR A 72 11.07 2.64 14.03
N ARG A 73 10.61 3.83 13.65
CA ARG A 73 9.73 4.62 14.51
C ARG A 73 8.36 3.99 14.68
N ILE A 74 7.78 3.48 13.59
CA ILE A 74 6.49 2.79 13.59
C ILE A 74 6.54 1.54 14.49
N GLU A 75 7.45 0.62 14.22
CA GLU A 75 7.63 -0.62 15.01
C GLU A 75 8.04 -0.34 16.47
N GLY A 76 8.82 0.71 16.69
CA GLY A 76 9.16 1.20 18.03
C GLY A 76 7.91 1.65 18.81
N ARG A 77 6.99 2.36 18.14
CA ARG A 77 5.73 2.82 18.72
C ARG A 77 4.75 1.67 18.99
N LEU A 78 4.72 0.67 18.11
CA LEU A 78 3.94 -0.56 18.28
C LEU A 78 4.52 -1.48 19.39
N GLY A 79 5.65 -1.11 20.00
CA GLY A 79 6.25 -1.85 21.12
C GLY A 79 6.98 -3.14 20.73
N HIS A 80 7.13 -3.40 19.44
CA HIS A 80 7.72 -4.63 18.89
C HIS A 80 9.25 -4.73 19.05
N PHE A 81 9.88 -3.67 19.57
CA PHE A 81 11.31 -3.61 19.86
C PHE A 81 11.70 -3.92 21.31
N LYS A 82 10.73 -4.29 22.15
CA LYS A 82 11.02 -4.72 23.52
C LYS A 82 11.89 -5.99 23.50
N GLY A 83 13.00 -5.98 24.26
CA GLY A 83 13.91 -7.11 24.38
C GLY A 83 14.84 -7.37 23.19
N LEU A 84 14.80 -6.57 22.12
CA LEU A 84 15.69 -6.72 20.97
C LEU A 84 16.92 -5.81 21.08
N THR A 85 18.08 -6.31 20.60
CA THR A 85 19.30 -5.49 20.44
C THR A 85 19.19 -4.53 19.26
N PHE A 86 19.99 -3.46 19.23
CA PHE A 86 19.97 -2.49 18.14
C PHE A 86 20.16 -3.14 16.75
N LYS A 87 21.13 -4.05 16.63
CA LYS A 87 21.39 -4.79 15.38
C LYS A 87 20.16 -5.59 14.90
N GLN A 88 19.45 -6.24 15.82
CA GLN A 88 18.23 -6.99 15.51
C GLN A 88 17.08 -6.07 15.08
N LYS A 89 16.93 -4.90 15.71
CA LYS A 89 15.91 -3.92 15.31
C LYS A 89 16.14 -3.43 13.88
N VAL A 90 17.37 -3.01 13.57
CA VAL A 90 17.73 -2.53 12.22
C VAL A 90 17.57 -3.65 11.19
N SER A 91 18.00 -4.87 11.50
CA SER A 91 17.83 -6.02 10.60
C SER A 91 16.35 -6.31 10.31
N LYS A 92 15.47 -6.26 11.32
CA LYS A 92 14.02 -6.40 11.10
C LYS A 92 13.46 -5.28 10.22
N CYS A 93 13.86 -4.03 10.42
CA CYS A 93 13.41 -2.93 9.58
C CYS A 93 13.84 -3.10 8.11
N VAL A 94 15.10 -3.51 7.88
CA VAL A 94 15.62 -3.76 6.52
C VAL A 94 14.87 -4.91 5.85
N LEU A 95 14.65 -6.02 6.57
CA LEU A 95 13.83 -7.13 6.08
C LEU A 95 12.42 -6.68 5.73
N PHE A 96 11.80 -5.84 6.56
CA PHE A 96 10.47 -5.33 6.28
C PHE A 96 10.42 -4.44 5.03
N VAL A 97 11.41 -3.56 4.81
CA VAL A 97 11.50 -2.81 3.55
C VAL A 97 11.62 -3.77 2.36
N ALA A 98 12.42 -4.82 2.49
CA ALA A 98 12.63 -5.81 1.44
C ALA A 98 11.36 -6.66 1.17
N ASP A 99 10.70 -7.16 2.21
CA ASP A 99 9.48 -7.98 2.13
C ASP A 99 8.32 -7.20 1.53
N THR A 100 8.20 -5.92 1.87
CA THR A 100 7.22 -5.01 1.26
C THR A 100 7.67 -4.51 -0.12
N LYS A 101 8.78 -5.00 -0.69
CA LYS A 101 9.33 -4.57 -1.99
C LYS A 101 9.47 -3.05 -2.10
N PHE A 102 9.86 -2.39 -1.01
CA PHE A 102 9.95 -0.93 -0.88
C PHE A 102 8.60 -0.19 -0.96
N LEU A 103 7.49 -0.91 -1.06
CA LEU A 103 6.13 -0.36 -1.23
C LEU A 103 5.57 0.21 0.07
N MET A 104 6.21 -0.04 1.22
CA MET A 104 5.77 0.46 2.52
C MET A 104 4.29 0.18 2.81
N THR A 105 3.81 -1.02 2.47
CA THR A 105 2.44 -1.43 2.80
C THR A 105 2.30 -1.67 4.29
N LEU A 106 2.21 -0.59 5.05
CA LEU A 106 2.16 -0.63 6.50
C LEU A 106 0.86 -1.23 7.02
N ASN A 107 -0.21 -1.23 6.23
CA ASN A 107 -1.42 -2.01 6.53
C ASN A 107 -1.20 -3.53 6.46
N ASP A 108 -0.13 -4.00 5.81
CA ASP A 108 0.25 -5.41 5.81
C ASP A 108 1.12 -5.77 7.03
N LEU A 109 1.52 -4.79 7.84
CA LEU A 109 2.17 -5.06 9.12
C LEU A 109 1.17 -5.82 9.99
N LYS A 110 1.52 -7.09 10.28
CA LYS A 110 0.78 -7.90 11.24
C LYS A 110 0.64 -7.17 12.58
N SER A 111 1.69 -6.49 13.04
CA SER A 111 1.71 -5.70 14.28
C SER A 111 0.63 -4.59 14.29
N LEU A 112 0.56 -3.80 13.22
CA LEU A 112 -0.45 -2.76 13.07
C LEU A 112 -1.85 -3.35 12.98
N ARG A 113 -2.00 -4.43 12.21
CA ARG A 113 -3.29 -5.10 12.02
C ARG A 113 -3.82 -5.65 13.34
N ASP A 114 -2.97 -6.33 14.12
CA ASP A 114 -3.32 -6.87 15.44
C ASP A 114 -3.78 -5.74 16.39
N GLU A 115 -3.07 -4.59 16.43
CA GLU A 115 -3.48 -3.45 17.27
C GLU A 115 -4.85 -2.89 16.83
N LYS A 116 -5.10 -2.77 15.53
CA LYS A 116 -6.39 -2.30 15.00
C LYS A 116 -7.53 -3.26 15.33
N VAL A 117 -7.30 -4.56 15.17
CA VAL A 117 -8.29 -5.61 15.51
C VAL A 117 -8.63 -5.54 17.00
N ILE A 118 -7.64 -5.42 17.89
CA ILE A 118 -7.86 -5.34 19.34
C ILE A 118 -8.73 -4.13 19.71
N LYS A 119 -8.42 -2.93 19.18
CA LYS A 119 -9.20 -1.71 19.45
C LYS A 119 -10.62 -1.81 18.90
N LEU A 120 -10.76 -2.38 17.70
CA LEU A 120 -12.07 -2.55 17.08
C LEU A 120 -12.92 -3.58 17.85
N ARG A 121 -12.31 -4.68 18.31
CA ARG A 121 -12.96 -5.69 19.16
C ARG A 121 -13.49 -5.07 20.45
N GLN A 122 -12.65 -4.30 21.15
CA GLN A 122 -13.05 -3.60 22.38
C GLN A 122 -14.25 -2.69 22.14
N HIS A 123 -14.24 -1.91 21.05
CA HIS A 123 -15.36 -1.04 20.69
C HIS A 123 -16.67 -1.80 20.44
N PHE A 124 -16.63 -2.90 19.67
CA PHE A 124 -17.82 -3.71 19.41
C PHE A 124 -18.34 -4.39 20.68
N GLN A 125 -17.45 -4.80 21.59
CA GLN A 125 -17.82 -5.38 22.88
C GLN A 125 -18.49 -4.34 23.79
N GLU A 126 -17.91 -3.15 23.93
CA GLU A 126 -18.47 -2.04 24.73
C GLU A 126 -19.85 -1.60 24.24
N LYS A 127 -20.08 -1.65 22.92
CA LYS A 127 -21.36 -1.29 22.30
C LYS A 127 -22.38 -2.45 22.26
N GLY A 128 -22.01 -3.65 22.68
CA GLY A 128 -22.90 -4.83 22.63
C GLY A 128 -23.15 -5.37 21.22
N PHE A 129 -22.33 -5.01 20.24
CA PHE A 129 -22.46 -5.39 18.84
C PHE A 129 -21.51 -6.53 18.44
N TYR A 130 -20.75 -7.09 19.38
CA TYR A 130 -19.81 -8.19 19.14
C TYR A 130 -20.53 -9.55 19.07
N ASN A 131 -21.12 -9.85 17.92
CA ASN A 131 -21.69 -11.15 17.57
C ASN A 131 -21.73 -11.33 16.04
N GLU A 132 -21.91 -12.57 15.57
CA GLU A 132 -21.88 -12.90 14.14
C GLU A 132 -22.89 -12.06 13.32
N GLU A 133 -24.13 -11.93 13.79
CA GLU A 133 -25.22 -11.28 13.05
C GLU A 133 -24.98 -9.78 12.85
N HIS A 134 -24.58 -9.07 13.90
CA HIS A 134 -24.35 -7.62 13.84
C HIS A 134 -23.11 -7.30 12.99
N LEU A 135 -22.02 -8.07 13.14
CA LEU A 135 -20.81 -7.90 12.34
C LEU A 135 -21.08 -8.13 10.85
N LYS A 136 -21.94 -9.10 10.50
CA LYS A 136 -22.38 -9.33 9.12
C LYS A 136 -23.14 -8.14 8.55
N VAL A 137 -24.07 -7.56 9.31
CA VAL A 137 -24.82 -6.36 8.89
C VAL A 137 -23.88 -5.18 8.65
N PHE A 138 -22.93 -4.92 9.54
CA PHE A 138 -21.94 -3.86 9.35
C PHE A 138 -21.06 -4.10 8.10
N MET A 139 -20.64 -5.35 7.87
CA MET A 139 -19.87 -5.73 6.68
C MET A 139 -20.65 -5.44 5.39
N ASP A 140 -21.90 -5.93 5.29
CA ASP A 140 -22.74 -5.77 4.08
C ASP A 140 -23.04 -4.30 3.77
N VAL A 141 -23.26 -3.48 4.81
CA VAL A 141 -23.54 -2.05 4.64
C VAL A 141 -22.29 -1.29 4.16
N LEU A 142 -21.12 -1.60 4.72
CA LEU A 142 -19.85 -0.97 4.30
C LEU A 142 -19.47 -1.38 2.86
N GLU A 143 -19.67 -2.64 2.46
CA GLU A 143 -19.42 -3.08 1.10
C GLU A 143 -20.31 -2.37 0.08
N LYS A 144 -21.60 -2.20 0.39
CA LYS A 144 -22.54 -1.42 -0.42
C LYS A 144 -22.13 0.05 -0.51
N GLU A 145 -21.72 0.66 0.61
CA GLU A 145 -21.26 2.05 0.60
C GLU A 145 -19.99 2.22 -0.25
N TYR A 146 -19.07 1.25 -0.18
CA TYR A 146 -17.85 1.24 -0.99
C TYR A 146 -18.15 1.16 -2.50
N GLN A 147 -19.01 0.22 -2.90
CA GLN A 147 -19.40 0.04 -4.30
C GLN A 147 -20.12 1.27 -4.85
N ASN A 148 -21.04 1.86 -4.08
CA ASN A 148 -21.82 3.01 -4.52
C ASN A 148 -20.99 4.30 -4.66
N ARG A 149 -20.01 4.53 -3.78
CA ARG A 149 -19.27 5.81 -3.75
C ARG A 149 -17.94 5.79 -4.51
N PHE A 150 -17.31 4.63 -4.69
CA PHE A 150 -15.88 4.59 -5.05
C PHE A 150 -15.53 3.72 -6.27
N ASN A 151 -16.52 3.25 -7.02
CA ASN A 151 -16.36 2.39 -8.19
C ASN A 151 -15.94 3.15 -9.47
N ILE A 152 -14.85 3.92 -9.39
CA ILE A 152 -14.23 4.55 -10.57
C ILE A 152 -12.89 3.87 -10.86
N SER A 153 -12.78 3.35 -12.08
CA SER A 153 -11.60 2.65 -12.62
C SER A 153 -10.41 3.62 -12.76
N ARG A 154 -9.27 3.26 -12.15
CA ARG A 154 -8.04 4.07 -12.05
C ARG A 154 -7.13 4.00 -13.27
N LEU A 155 -7.55 3.30 -14.33
CA LEU A 155 -6.74 3.07 -15.52
C LEU A 155 -6.48 4.35 -16.31
N SER A 156 -7.42 5.29 -16.34
CA SER A 156 -7.30 6.52 -17.15
C SER A 156 -6.21 7.48 -16.67
N VAL A 157 -6.00 7.62 -15.36
CA VAL A 157 -5.02 8.56 -14.77
C VAL A 157 -3.58 8.06 -14.93
N LEU A 158 -3.38 6.74 -14.91
CA LEU A 158 -2.08 6.13 -15.19
C LEU A 158 -1.69 6.30 -16.65
N ILE A 159 -2.64 6.13 -17.57
CA ILE A 159 -2.44 6.29 -19.00
C ILE A 159 -2.10 7.75 -19.35
N SER A 160 -2.76 8.74 -18.71
CA SER A 160 -2.53 10.15 -19.01
C SER A 160 -1.15 10.69 -18.60
N ILE A 161 -0.51 10.08 -17.61
CA ILE A 161 0.87 10.43 -17.19
C ILE A 161 1.91 9.65 -18.02
N LEU A 162 1.58 8.40 -18.39
CA LEU A 162 2.49 7.54 -19.15
C LEU A 162 2.72 8.07 -20.58
N ILE A 163 1.67 8.52 -21.27
CA ILE A 163 1.77 8.96 -22.68
C ILE A 163 2.76 10.14 -22.88
N PRO A 164 2.72 11.25 -22.10
CA PRO A 164 3.67 12.35 -22.26
C PRO A 164 5.12 11.95 -21.94
N LEU A 165 5.33 11.11 -20.93
CA LEU A 165 6.65 10.62 -20.53
C LEU A 165 7.28 9.75 -21.63
N CYS A 166 6.48 8.87 -22.22
CA CYS A 166 6.91 8.03 -23.33
C CYS A 166 7.20 8.87 -24.58
N THR A 167 6.40 9.91 -24.83
CA THR A 167 6.60 10.82 -25.97
C THR A 167 7.90 11.61 -25.84
N TYR A 168 8.19 12.15 -24.65
CA TYR A 168 9.45 12.85 -24.36
C TYR A 168 10.66 11.93 -24.50
N TYR A 169 10.56 10.69 -24.00
CA TYR A 169 11.66 9.72 -24.09
C TYR A 169 11.95 9.30 -25.54
N ILE A 170 10.91 8.99 -26.33
CA ILE A 170 11.06 8.66 -27.76
C ILE A 170 11.74 9.81 -28.51
N GLN A 171 11.33 11.06 -28.23
CA GLN A 171 11.95 12.24 -28.86
C GLN A 171 13.43 12.42 -28.47
N THR A 172 13.78 12.13 -27.21
CA THR A 172 15.13 12.35 -26.68
C THR A 172 16.12 11.26 -27.13
N ILE A 173 15.68 10.00 -27.19
CA ILE A 173 16.55 8.84 -27.48
C ILE A 173 16.70 8.58 -28.97
N PHE A 174 15.58 8.59 -29.70
CA PHE A 174 15.59 8.13 -31.09
C PHE A 174 15.81 9.26 -32.10
N ASN A 175 15.71 10.53 -31.67
CA ASN A 175 15.87 11.74 -32.47
C ASN A 175 15.65 11.49 -33.98
N PHE A 176 14.43 11.09 -34.35
CA PHE A 176 14.05 10.60 -35.68
C PHE A 176 14.24 11.62 -36.82
N ARG A 177 14.71 12.83 -36.49
CA ARG A 177 14.89 13.94 -37.42
C ARG A 177 15.94 13.65 -38.51
N ASP A 178 16.90 12.75 -38.23
CA ASP A 178 18.02 12.46 -39.12
C ASP A 178 18.00 11.05 -39.75
N ALA A 179 17.00 10.21 -39.40
CA ALA A 179 16.94 8.84 -39.87
C ALA A 179 16.24 8.73 -41.25
N LYS A 180 17.02 8.63 -42.33
CA LYS A 180 16.50 8.21 -43.65
C LYS A 180 16.30 6.71 -43.68
N ILE A 181 15.06 6.27 -43.45
CA ILE A 181 14.68 4.86 -43.50
C ILE A 181 14.21 4.51 -44.92
N ASP A 182 14.89 3.58 -45.58
CA ASP A 182 14.44 2.98 -46.84
C ASP A 182 13.80 1.61 -46.56
N ILE A 183 12.49 1.53 -46.80
CA ILE A 183 11.63 0.37 -46.47
C ILE A 183 11.82 -0.78 -47.47
N THR A 184 12.54 -0.56 -48.57
CA THR A 184 12.79 -1.60 -49.59
C THR A 184 14.00 -2.49 -49.27
N ASN A 185 14.81 -2.13 -48.29
CA ASN A 185 16.00 -2.87 -47.88
C ASN A 185 15.73 -3.67 -46.59
N SER A 186 15.87 -4.99 -46.66
CA SER A 186 15.60 -5.91 -45.54
C SER A 186 16.48 -5.64 -44.31
N GLY A 187 17.68 -5.08 -44.49
CA GLY A 187 18.54 -4.65 -43.38
C GLY A 187 17.94 -3.49 -42.57
N HIS A 188 17.25 -2.55 -43.23
CA HIS A 188 16.57 -1.46 -42.56
C HIS A 188 15.30 -1.93 -41.83
N ILE A 189 14.59 -2.93 -42.36
CA ILE A 189 13.44 -3.55 -41.69
C ILE A 189 13.87 -4.28 -40.40
N PHE A 190 14.99 -5.02 -40.43
CA PHE A 190 15.53 -5.70 -39.26
C PHE A 190 15.98 -4.69 -38.18
N MET A 191 16.63 -3.60 -38.58
CA MET A 191 16.99 -2.49 -37.70
C MET A 191 15.76 -1.83 -37.05
N LEU A 192 14.68 -1.64 -37.82
CA LEU A 192 13.42 -1.08 -37.33
C LEU A 192 12.74 -2.00 -36.30
N ASN A 193 12.72 -3.31 -36.55
CA ASN A 193 12.20 -4.29 -35.59
C ASN A 193 13.02 -4.30 -34.30
N PHE A 194 14.35 -4.17 -34.39
CA PHE A 194 15.22 -4.08 -33.23
C PHE A 194 14.96 -2.79 -32.43
N ILE A 195 14.80 -1.65 -33.10
CA ILE A 195 14.42 -0.38 -32.48
C ILE A 195 13.08 -0.49 -31.75
N PHE A 196 12.06 -1.10 -32.39
CA PHE A 196 10.77 -1.31 -31.74
C PHE A 196 10.85 -2.24 -30.53
N LEU A 197 11.66 -3.30 -30.61
CA LEU A 197 11.89 -4.20 -29.48
C LEU A 197 12.58 -3.46 -28.32
N GLU A 198 13.59 -2.64 -28.62
CA GLU A 198 14.31 -1.83 -27.63
C GLU A 198 13.38 -0.81 -26.96
N ILE A 199 12.55 -0.11 -27.75
CA ILE A 199 11.48 0.76 -27.24
C ILE A 199 10.54 -0.03 -26.32
N ALA A 200 10.07 -1.20 -26.75
CA ALA A 200 9.14 -2.02 -25.96
C ALA A 200 9.76 -2.47 -24.62
N VAL A 201 11.02 -2.88 -24.61
CA VAL A 201 11.75 -3.26 -23.39
C VAL A 201 11.87 -2.07 -22.45
N ILE A 202 12.29 -0.91 -22.97
CA ILE A 202 12.41 0.31 -22.16
C ILE A 202 11.06 0.74 -21.59
N MET A 203 10.00 0.68 -22.39
CA MET A 203 8.63 0.98 -21.96
C MET A 203 8.17 0.06 -20.84
N CYS A 204 8.46 -1.24 -20.94
CA CYS A 204 8.20 -2.22 -19.88
C CYS A 204 8.97 -1.89 -18.59
N CYS A 205 10.26 -1.56 -18.70
CA CYS A 205 11.07 -1.16 -17.54
C CYS A 205 10.53 0.12 -16.90
N PHE A 206 10.16 1.11 -17.70
CA PHE A 206 9.63 2.39 -17.22
C PHE A 206 8.26 2.22 -16.55
N TYR A 207 7.38 1.42 -17.15
CA TYR A 207 6.10 1.05 -16.56
C TYR A 207 6.28 0.35 -15.21
N PHE A 208 7.24 -0.57 -15.12
CA PHE A 208 7.56 -1.27 -13.87
C PHE A 208 8.04 -0.29 -12.80
N ILE A 209 9.03 0.56 -13.12
CA ILE A 209 9.56 1.58 -12.19
C ILE A 209 8.45 2.53 -11.73
N THR A 210 7.65 3.05 -12.66
CA THR A 210 6.54 3.97 -12.36
C THR A 210 5.49 3.30 -11.48
N SER A 211 5.15 2.04 -11.75
CA SER A 211 4.20 1.26 -10.95
C SER A 211 4.71 1.03 -9.52
N CYS A 212 6.00 0.72 -9.36
CA CYS A 212 6.65 0.59 -8.05
C CYS A 212 6.62 1.91 -7.27
N VAL A 213 6.99 3.02 -7.91
CA VAL A 213 7.02 4.35 -7.29
C VAL A 213 5.61 4.79 -6.89
N LEU A 214 4.63 4.69 -7.78
CA LEU A 214 3.24 5.08 -7.48
C LEU A 214 2.64 4.24 -6.36
N SER A 215 2.94 2.94 -6.33
CA SER A 215 2.47 2.06 -5.27
C SER A 215 3.09 2.43 -3.92
N SER A 216 4.39 2.76 -3.90
CA SER A 216 5.11 3.21 -2.70
C SER A 216 4.58 4.57 -2.21
N LEU A 217 4.43 5.55 -3.12
CA LEU A 217 3.87 6.86 -2.84
C LEU A 217 2.47 6.75 -2.24
N LYS A 218 1.63 5.89 -2.83
CA LYS A 218 0.28 5.64 -2.32
C LYS A 218 0.30 5.12 -0.89
N SER A 219 1.13 4.13 -0.57
CA SER A 219 1.17 3.56 0.78
C SER A 219 1.67 4.58 1.82
N THR A 220 2.74 5.32 1.51
CA THR A 220 3.26 6.37 2.41
C THR A 220 2.28 7.54 2.53
N PHE A 221 1.56 7.89 1.46
CA PHE A 221 0.52 8.92 1.48
C PHE A 221 -0.63 8.55 2.42
N LEU A 222 -1.06 7.28 2.43
CA LEU A 222 -2.12 6.77 3.31
C LEU A 222 -1.72 6.75 4.80
N LEU A 223 -0.44 6.94 5.14
CA LEU A 223 -0.02 7.19 6.52
C LEU A 223 -0.26 8.63 6.95
N VAL A 224 -0.12 9.57 6.01
CA VAL A 224 -0.19 10.99 6.30
C VAL A 224 -1.65 11.46 6.25
N TYR A 225 -2.39 10.97 5.26
CA TYR A 225 -3.75 11.39 4.95
C TYR A 225 -4.73 10.22 5.10
N SER A 226 -5.80 10.47 5.86
CA SER A 226 -6.99 9.63 5.83
C SER A 226 -7.68 9.80 4.48
N VAL A 227 -7.93 8.69 3.81
CA VAL A 227 -8.72 8.69 2.57
C VAL A 227 -9.87 7.73 2.78
N ARG A 228 -11.08 8.28 2.92
CA ARG A 228 -12.31 7.56 3.26
C ARG A 228 -12.51 6.26 2.47
N LYS A 229 -12.16 6.25 1.17
CA LYS A 229 -12.20 5.05 0.33
C LYS A 229 -11.39 3.88 0.90
N TYR A 230 -10.16 4.15 1.33
CA TYR A 230 -9.25 3.13 1.84
C TYR A 230 -9.53 2.78 3.30
N GLU A 231 -10.03 3.74 4.08
CA GLU A 231 -10.46 3.50 5.45
C GLU A 231 -11.68 2.59 5.51
N VAL A 232 -12.65 2.78 4.62
CA VAL A 232 -13.80 1.86 4.49
C VAL A 232 -13.32 0.46 4.12
N LEU A 233 -12.40 0.32 3.16
CA LEU A 233 -11.83 -0.99 2.80
C LEU A 233 -11.11 -1.68 3.96
N ASP A 234 -10.27 -0.92 4.68
CA ASP A 234 -9.50 -1.43 5.82
C ASP A 234 -10.46 -1.84 6.95
N LEU A 235 -11.44 -0.99 7.29
CA LEU A 235 -12.49 -1.27 8.27
C LEU A 235 -13.30 -2.51 7.89
N THR A 236 -13.73 -2.66 6.62
CA THR A 236 -14.43 -3.86 6.15
C THR A 236 -13.57 -5.12 6.33
N SER A 237 -12.27 -5.04 6.02
CA SER A 237 -11.34 -6.16 6.22
C SER A 237 -11.21 -6.53 7.69
N LEU A 238 -11.12 -5.55 8.60
CA LEU A 238 -11.02 -5.79 10.04
C LEU A 238 -12.31 -6.38 10.62
N ILE A 239 -13.48 -5.88 10.19
CA ILE A 239 -14.78 -6.43 10.61
C ILE A 239 -14.94 -7.87 10.12
N ARG A 240 -14.48 -8.18 8.89
CA ARG A 240 -14.50 -9.55 8.37
C ARG A 240 -13.64 -10.50 9.21
N GLU A 241 -12.50 -10.02 9.72
CA GLU A 241 -11.64 -10.78 10.62
C GLU A 241 -12.36 -11.07 11.95
N LEU A 242 -12.96 -10.05 12.57
CA LEU A 242 -13.78 -10.23 13.78
C LEU A 242 -15.00 -11.13 13.55
N TYR A 243 -15.64 -11.04 12.38
CA TYR A 243 -16.75 -11.91 12.00
C TYR A 243 -16.32 -13.37 11.94
N LEU A 244 -15.17 -13.65 11.33
CA LEU A 244 -14.61 -15.01 11.27
C LEU A 244 -14.27 -15.54 12.66
N GLU A 245 -13.72 -14.70 13.55
CA GLU A 245 -13.49 -15.05 14.95
C GLU A 245 -14.80 -15.45 15.65
N CYS A 246 -15.85 -14.61 15.58
CA CYS A 246 -17.16 -14.91 16.16
C CYS A 246 -17.77 -16.18 15.57
N TYR A 247 -17.71 -16.36 14.25
CA TYR A 247 -18.24 -17.53 13.57
C TYR A 247 -17.57 -18.83 14.04
N ILE A 248 -16.23 -18.82 14.20
CA ILE A 248 -15.48 -19.97 14.72
C ILE A 248 -15.86 -20.24 16.18
N GLU A 249 -15.91 -19.22 17.03
CA GLU A 249 -16.28 -19.37 18.43
C GLU A 249 -17.71 -19.91 18.61
N GLU A 250 -18.67 -19.40 17.84
CA GLU A 250 -20.06 -19.85 17.88
C GLU A 250 -20.21 -21.27 17.35
N LYS A 251 -19.48 -21.63 16.28
CA LYS A 251 -19.46 -22.99 15.75
C LYS A 251 -18.84 -23.99 16.73
N GLN A 252 -17.73 -23.63 17.38
CA GLN A 252 -17.12 -24.44 18.43
C GLN A 252 -18.03 -24.57 19.66
N LYS A 253 -18.71 -23.50 20.08
CA LYS A 253 -19.72 -23.56 21.16
C LYS A 253 -20.87 -24.50 20.79
N LYS A 254 -21.38 -24.44 19.55
CA LYS A 254 -22.41 -25.36 19.04
C LYS A 254 -21.93 -26.81 19.06
N GLU A 255 -20.71 -27.08 18.59
CA GLU A 255 -20.13 -28.44 18.60
C GLU A 255 -19.90 -28.97 20.04
N VAL A 256 -19.43 -28.14 20.98
CA VAL A 256 -19.26 -28.51 22.40
C VAL A 256 -20.61 -28.72 23.10
N LEU A 257 -21.63 -27.93 22.77
CA LEU A 257 -23.01 -28.12 23.28
C LEU A 257 -23.63 -29.41 22.74
N ILE A 258 -23.36 -29.77 21.48
CA ILE A 258 -23.78 -31.06 20.91
C ILE A 258 -23.14 -32.22 21.70
N ILE A 259 -21.84 -32.15 21.98
CA ILE A 259 -21.14 -33.19 22.76
C ILE A 259 -21.68 -33.30 24.20
N LYS A 260 -22.01 -32.17 24.84
CA LYS A 260 -22.64 -32.19 26.18
C LYS A 260 -24.09 -32.67 26.17
N GLY A 261 -24.82 -32.46 25.07
CA GLY A 261 -26.20 -32.95 24.88
C GLY A 261 -26.30 -34.46 24.66
N PHE A 262 -25.21 -35.12 24.24
CA PHE A 262 -25.15 -36.57 24.09
C PHE A 262 -24.78 -37.33 25.38
N VAL A 263 -24.37 -36.64 26.45
CA VAL A 263 -24.26 -37.25 27.78
C VAL A 263 -25.62 -37.16 28.47
N LYS A 264 -26.58 -37.96 27.99
CA LYS A 264 -27.71 -38.35 28.83
C LYS A 264 -27.16 -39.21 29.96
N LYS A 265 -27.26 -38.71 31.20
CA LYS A 265 -27.24 -39.55 32.38
C LYS A 265 -28.57 -40.28 32.48
N GLU A 266 -28.44 -41.55 32.86
CA GLU A 266 -29.45 -42.58 33.17
C GLU A 266 -30.00 -43.35 31.98
#